data_AF-A0A1Y3ZE31-F1
#
_entry.id   AF-A0A1Y3ZE31-F1
#
_cell.length_a   1.000
_cell.length_b   1.000
_cell.length_c   1.000
_cell.angle_alpha   90.00
_cell.angle_beta   90.00
_cell.angle_gamma   90.00
#
_symmetry.space_group_name_H-M   'P 1'
#
loop_
_entity.id
_entity.type
_entity.pdbx_description
1 polymer ?
#
loop_
_entity_poly.entity_id
_entity_poly.type
_entity_poly.pdbx_seq_one_letter_code
_entity_poly.pdbx_strand_id
1 'polypeptide(L)'
;TPLFYQGNFNADGKKMRAILVREVSNGTDTYRLWRRDGKPDRKRPSNTDDAYILYVELGGYLATLGMTDFYLTGHCGHQAAVTALYGDEDKREQYFDSLKPSDGNGAAEALEQERALAQEYGRSPARQADYIKFILDRHTAAYRAAKENSGETPPDYTGALVLGELQSCVELYHIYKDKQRERNWAYCRKCNQLAEKQVQKALRVIREGGVLRNDTVEFYRSRYDFSACSIFLHLMKLYYVDVPLRVQGWITNKLVSATISDGRCSDIHFWGNKGDRTSQRFVDCMNELIRAVAS
;
A
#
# COMPACT_ATOMS: atom_id res chain seq x y z
N THR A 1 11.06 24.10 -12.83
CA THR A 1 10.73 22.76 -13.37
C THR A 1 9.98 21.95 -12.32
N PRO A 2 8.88 21.23 -12.60
CA PRO A 2 8.23 20.41 -11.58
C PRO A 2 9.19 19.32 -11.06
N LEU A 3 9.25 19.14 -9.74
CA LEU A 3 10.05 18.07 -9.11
C LEU A 3 9.53 16.68 -9.50
N PHE A 4 8.20 16.56 -9.55
CA PHE A 4 7.51 15.35 -9.98
C PHE A 4 6.65 15.64 -11.21
N TYR A 5 6.69 14.74 -12.19
CA TYR A 5 5.86 14.81 -13.38
C TYR A 5 5.06 13.51 -13.52
N GLN A 6 3.72 13.62 -13.50
CA GLN A 6 2.81 12.45 -13.51
C GLN A 6 3.11 11.44 -12.40
N GLY A 7 3.44 11.93 -11.19
CA GLY A 7 3.72 11.10 -10.03
C GLY A 7 5.12 10.47 -9.99
N ASN A 8 5.96 10.70 -11.01
CA ASN A 8 7.33 10.19 -11.05
C ASN A 8 8.34 11.32 -10.85
N PHE A 9 9.49 11.01 -10.25
CA PHE A 9 10.60 11.95 -10.15
C PHE A 9 11.01 12.41 -11.55
N ASN A 10 11.08 13.73 -11.73
CA ASN A 10 11.25 14.33 -13.05
C ASN A 10 12.73 14.42 -13.46
N ALA A 11 13.39 13.27 -13.60
CA ALA A 11 14.80 13.19 -13.99
C ALA A 11 15.06 13.83 -15.37
N ASP A 12 14.09 13.73 -16.29
CA ASP A 12 14.21 14.25 -17.66
C ASP A 12 14.02 15.78 -17.76
N GLY A 13 13.77 16.48 -16.63
CA GLY A 13 13.58 17.93 -16.63
C GLY A 13 12.35 18.40 -17.41
N LYS A 14 11.29 17.58 -17.49
CA LYS A 14 10.03 17.94 -18.16
C LYS A 14 9.49 19.25 -17.60
N LYS A 15 9.12 20.18 -18.48
CA LYS A 15 8.63 21.51 -18.06
C LYS A 15 7.13 21.49 -17.79
N MET A 16 6.70 22.41 -16.93
CA MET A 16 5.29 22.71 -16.67
C MET A 16 5.10 24.22 -16.77
N ARG A 17 4.03 24.67 -17.42
CA ARG A 17 3.59 26.07 -17.32
C ARG A 17 2.98 26.29 -15.94
N ALA A 18 3.49 27.29 -15.23
CA ALA A 18 3.07 27.62 -13.88
C ALA A 18 2.92 29.14 -13.74
N ILE A 19 2.04 29.55 -12.85
CA ILE A 19 1.75 30.94 -12.52
C ILE A 19 2.14 31.16 -11.07
N LEU A 20 2.90 32.22 -10.81
CA LEU A 20 3.20 32.67 -9.46
C LEU A 20 1.91 33.15 -8.81
N VAL A 21 1.56 32.56 -7.66
CA VAL A 21 0.37 32.93 -6.90
C VAL A 21 0.70 34.07 -5.96
N ARG A 22 1.70 33.87 -5.09
CA ARG A 22 2.18 34.86 -4.12
C ARG A 22 3.51 34.44 -3.51
N GLU A 23 4.10 35.36 -2.75
CA GLU A 23 5.23 35.09 -1.85
C GLU A 23 4.75 35.21 -0.40
N VAL A 24 5.26 34.35 0.48
CA VAL A 24 4.96 34.36 1.91
C VAL A 24 6.25 34.31 2.72
N SER A 25 6.29 35.01 3.86
CA SER A 25 7.49 35.11 4.70
C SER A 25 7.11 35.23 6.17
N ASN A 26 7.92 34.60 7.03
CA ASN A 26 7.90 34.76 8.49
C ASN A 26 9.05 35.67 8.99
N GLY A 27 9.77 36.34 8.08
CA GLY A 27 10.95 37.15 8.36
C GLY A 27 12.29 36.39 8.38
N THR A 28 12.26 35.06 8.47
CA THR A 28 13.45 34.19 8.38
C THR A 28 13.45 33.39 7.09
N ASP A 29 12.34 32.72 6.81
CA ASP A 29 12.09 31.91 5.63
C ASP A 29 11.15 32.66 4.67
N THR A 30 11.40 32.50 3.37
CA THR A 30 10.56 33.08 2.32
C THR A 30 10.27 32.04 1.26
N TYR A 31 8.99 31.87 0.92
CA TYR A 31 8.54 30.85 -0.03
C TYR A 31 7.70 31.46 -1.13
N ARG A 32 8.05 31.13 -2.37
CA ARG A 32 7.24 31.48 -3.56
C ARG A 32 6.28 30.34 -3.87
N LEU A 33 5.00 30.66 -3.88
CA LEU A 33 3.92 29.72 -4.13
C LEU A 33 3.47 29.83 -5.58
N TRP A 34 3.42 28.70 -6.25
CA TRP A 34 3.08 28.56 -7.65
C TRP A 34 1.90 27.61 -7.79
N ARG A 35 1.16 27.76 -8.88
CA ARG A 35 0.17 26.77 -9.33
C ARG A 35 0.37 26.44 -10.80
N ARG A 36 -0.14 25.30 -11.23
CA ARG A 36 -0.17 24.95 -12.65
C ARG A 36 -1.04 25.95 -13.44
N ASP A 37 -0.60 26.27 -14.64
CA ASP A 37 -1.38 27.01 -15.63
C ASP A 37 -2.37 26.09 -16.40
N GLY A 38 -3.56 26.59 -16.70
CA GLY A 38 -4.59 25.89 -17.45
C GLY A 38 -5.60 25.15 -16.57
N LYS A 39 -5.79 23.85 -16.82
CA LYS A 39 -6.89 23.08 -16.22
C LYS A 39 -6.70 22.90 -14.70
N PRO A 40 -7.75 23.12 -13.88
CA PRO A 40 -7.77 22.76 -12.47
C PRO A 40 -7.35 21.32 -12.19
N ASP A 41 -6.67 21.11 -11.07
CA ASP A 41 -6.29 19.77 -10.60
C ASP A 41 -7.51 19.04 -10.02
N ARG A 42 -8.43 19.76 -9.34
CA ARG A 42 -9.66 19.18 -8.80
C ARG A 42 -10.79 19.19 -9.84
N LYS A 43 -11.52 18.06 -9.95
CA LYS A 43 -12.67 17.92 -10.85
C LYS A 43 -13.89 18.74 -10.42
N ARG A 44 -14.07 18.94 -9.10
CA ARG A 44 -15.18 19.68 -8.50
C ARG A 44 -14.64 20.51 -7.32
N PRO A 45 -14.03 21.67 -7.60
CA PRO A 45 -13.54 22.54 -6.54
C PRO A 45 -14.70 23.25 -5.84
N SER A 46 -14.58 23.47 -4.53
CA SER A 46 -15.59 24.21 -3.78
C SER A 46 -15.54 25.72 -4.05
N ASN A 47 -14.37 26.25 -4.40
CA ASN A 47 -14.13 27.64 -4.78
C ASN A 47 -12.84 27.74 -5.62
N THR A 48 -12.46 28.95 -6.06
CA THR A 48 -11.25 29.18 -6.87
C THR A 48 -9.97 28.76 -6.15
N ASP A 49 -9.89 29.00 -4.85
CA ASP A 49 -8.72 28.71 -4.00
C ASP A 49 -8.53 27.20 -3.77
N ASP A 50 -9.55 26.41 -4.11
CA ASP A 50 -9.56 24.94 -4.02
C ASP A 50 -9.39 24.25 -5.39
N ALA A 51 -9.16 25.01 -6.46
CA ALA A 51 -9.07 24.46 -7.81
C ALA A 51 -7.71 23.87 -8.16
N TYR A 52 -6.62 24.41 -7.58
CA TYR A 52 -5.25 24.10 -7.98
C TYR A 52 -4.40 23.67 -6.80
N ILE A 53 -3.54 22.67 -7.03
CA ILE A 53 -2.51 22.28 -6.08
C ILE A 53 -1.40 23.34 -6.08
N LEU A 54 -0.94 23.70 -4.88
CA LEU A 54 0.18 24.61 -4.68
C LEU A 54 1.52 23.89 -4.78
N TYR A 55 2.49 24.62 -5.31
CA TYR A 55 3.89 24.23 -5.39
C TYR A 55 4.75 25.30 -4.72
N VAL A 56 5.81 24.87 -4.06
CA VAL A 56 6.85 25.75 -3.53
C VAL A 56 8.08 25.68 -4.43
N GLU A 57 8.68 26.84 -4.69
CA GLU A 57 9.93 26.94 -5.44
C GLU A 57 11.13 26.62 -4.53
N LEU A 58 11.89 25.59 -4.88
CA LEU A 58 13.06 25.11 -4.14
C LEU A 58 14.15 24.69 -5.13
N GLY A 59 15.35 25.27 -5.04
CA GLY A 59 16.50 24.85 -5.84
C GLY A 59 16.27 24.79 -7.36
N GLY A 60 15.43 25.67 -7.92
CA GLY A 60 15.05 25.68 -9.35
C GLY A 60 13.92 24.71 -9.73
N TYR A 61 13.42 23.94 -8.77
CA TYR A 61 12.29 23.04 -8.91
C TYR A 61 11.02 23.60 -8.27
N LEU A 62 9.86 23.10 -8.73
CA LEU A 62 8.56 23.29 -8.11
C LEU A 62 8.20 21.99 -7.40
N ALA A 63 8.32 21.97 -6.07
CA ALA A 63 7.91 20.84 -5.23
C ALA A 63 6.44 21.02 -4.82
N THR A 64 5.64 19.98 -4.98
CA THR A 64 4.21 20.05 -4.63
C THR A 64 4.02 20.08 -3.11
N LEU A 65 3.11 20.91 -2.61
CA LEU A 65 2.62 20.86 -1.22
C LEU A 65 1.50 19.82 -1.05
N GLY A 66 1.00 19.24 -2.15
CA GLY A 66 -0.08 18.24 -2.14
C GLY A 66 -1.45 18.80 -1.73
N MET A 67 -1.57 20.11 -1.56
CA MET A 67 -2.78 20.78 -1.09
C MET A 67 -3.09 22.03 -1.90
N THR A 68 -4.35 22.47 -1.85
CA THR A 68 -4.80 23.71 -2.48
C THR A 68 -4.60 24.89 -1.54
N ASP A 69 -4.83 26.09 -2.05
CA ASP A 69 -4.71 27.31 -1.26
C ASP A 69 -5.71 27.37 -0.11
N PHE A 70 -6.92 26.88 -0.36
CA PHE A 70 -7.97 26.75 0.64
C PHE A 70 -7.53 25.86 1.82
N TYR A 71 -6.95 24.69 1.54
CA TYR A 71 -6.48 23.80 2.60
C TYR A 71 -5.25 24.34 3.30
N LEU A 72 -4.29 24.93 2.57
CA LEU A 72 -3.12 25.56 3.17
C LEU A 72 -3.56 26.60 4.19
N THR A 73 -4.42 27.53 3.79
CA THR A 73 -4.95 28.59 4.65
C THR A 73 -5.65 28.00 5.88
N GLY A 74 -6.57 27.06 5.67
CA GLY A 74 -7.29 26.42 6.79
C GLY A 74 -6.36 25.74 7.79
N HIS A 75 -5.36 24.99 7.33
CA HIS A 75 -4.39 24.34 8.21
C HIS A 75 -3.53 25.35 8.99
N CYS A 76 -3.11 26.44 8.35
CA CYS A 76 -2.27 27.46 8.99
C CYS A 76 -3.01 28.22 10.11
N GLY A 77 -4.33 28.35 10.01
CA GLY A 77 -5.14 29.05 11.01
C GLY A 77 -5.83 28.16 12.03
N HIS A 78 -5.85 26.84 11.84
CA HIS A 78 -6.61 25.91 12.69
C HIS A 78 -6.26 26.05 14.17
N GLN A 79 -4.98 25.95 14.54
CA GLN A 79 -4.56 26.07 15.95
C GLN A 79 -4.97 27.42 16.56
N ALA A 80 -4.85 28.51 15.80
CA ALA A 80 -5.24 29.83 16.27
C ALA A 80 -6.76 29.95 16.45
N ALA A 81 -7.54 29.32 15.58
CA ALA A 81 -8.99 29.27 15.69
C ALA A 81 -9.44 28.44 16.90
N VAL A 82 -8.83 27.27 17.12
CA VAL A 82 -9.08 26.44 18.30
C VAL A 82 -8.78 27.20 19.59
N THR A 83 -7.62 27.86 19.66
CA THR A 83 -7.27 28.68 20.82
C THR A 83 -8.23 29.85 21.03
N ALA A 84 -8.70 30.49 19.96
CA ALA A 84 -9.63 31.62 20.08
C ALA A 84 -11.05 31.21 20.50
N LEU A 85 -11.54 30.07 20.03
CA LEU A 85 -12.91 29.60 20.29
C LEU A 85 -13.01 28.82 21.60
N TYR A 86 -12.01 27.99 21.90
CA TYR A 86 -12.07 26.99 22.97
C TYR A 86 -10.94 27.16 23.98
N GLY A 87 -9.85 27.85 23.63
CA GLY A 87 -8.65 28.02 24.44
C GLY A 87 -7.54 27.00 24.08
N ASP A 88 -7.91 25.73 23.95
CA ASP A 88 -7.00 24.62 23.62
C ASP A 88 -7.79 23.42 23.05
N GLU A 89 -7.07 22.39 22.58
CA GLU A 89 -7.67 21.19 21.99
C GLU A 89 -8.50 20.38 23.00
N ASP A 90 -8.09 20.32 24.27
CA ASP A 90 -8.82 19.58 25.30
C ASP A 90 -10.18 20.21 25.57
N LYS A 91 -10.25 21.55 25.63
CA LYS A 91 -11.51 22.28 25.75
C LYS A 91 -12.37 22.21 24.50
N ARG A 92 -11.74 22.13 23.32
CA ARG A 92 -12.45 21.89 22.06
C ARG A 92 -13.14 20.53 22.11
N GLU A 93 -12.44 19.47 22.51
CA GLU A 93 -13.00 18.13 22.65
C GLU A 93 -14.16 18.13 23.65
N GLN A 94 -13.98 18.71 24.84
CA GLN A 94 -15.03 18.83 25.85
C GLN A 94 -16.27 19.59 25.35
N TYR A 95 -16.06 20.67 24.58
CA TYR A 95 -17.15 21.40 23.95
C TYR A 95 -17.94 20.52 22.98
N PHE A 96 -17.27 19.82 22.06
CA PHE A 96 -17.95 18.96 21.09
C PHE A 96 -18.64 17.76 21.74
N ASP A 97 -18.06 17.16 22.79
CA ASP A 97 -18.67 16.07 23.57
C ASP A 97 -19.94 16.50 24.30
N SER A 98 -20.03 17.78 24.67
CA SER A 98 -21.22 18.35 25.32
C SER A 98 -22.40 18.56 24.36
N LEU A 99 -22.15 18.57 23.04
CA LEU A 99 -23.19 18.76 22.03
C LEU A 99 -24.02 17.49 21.88
N LYS A 100 -25.33 17.60 22.10
CA LYS A 100 -26.25 16.46 21.97
C LYS A 100 -26.80 16.36 20.55
N PRO A 101 -27.14 15.14 20.08
CA PRO A 101 -27.86 14.98 18.81
C PRO A 101 -29.20 15.72 18.76
N SER A 102 -29.82 16.01 19.92
CA SER A 102 -31.04 16.82 20.03
C SER A 102 -30.83 18.29 19.73
N ASP A 103 -29.59 18.78 19.73
CA ASP A 103 -29.24 20.19 19.54
C ASP A 103 -29.24 20.59 18.05
N GLY A 104 -29.80 19.73 17.19
CA GLY A 104 -29.95 19.97 15.77
C GLY A 104 -28.61 20.05 15.06
N ASN A 105 -28.35 21.17 14.39
CA ASN A 105 -27.12 21.41 13.62
C ASN A 105 -25.97 21.98 14.46
N GLY A 106 -26.04 22.02 15.79
CA GLY A 106 -25.04 22.67 16.64
C GLY A 106 -23.59 22.25 16.38
N ALA A 107 -23.33 20.96 16.18
CA ALA A 107 -21.99 20.48 15.83
C ALA A 107 -21.53 20.94 14.43
N ALA A 108 -22.45 20.98 13.46
CA ALA A 108 -22.14 21.46 12.11
C ALA A 108 -21.89 22.97 12.09
N GLU A 109 -22.68 23.74 12.83
CA GLU A 109 -22.51 25.20 12.98
C GLU A 109 -21.19 25.54 13.67
N ALA A 110 -20.85 24.83 14.75
CA ALA A 110 -19.57 24.99 15.43
C ALA A 110 -18.38 24.67 14.50
N LEU A 111 -18.45 23.58 13.73
CA LEU A 111 -17.41 23.23 12.76
C LEU A 111 -17.28 24.29 11.65
N GLU A 112 -18.39 24.86 11.18
CA GLU A 112 -18.37 25.92 10.17
C GLU A 112 -17.79 27.22 10.73
N GLN A 113 -18.12 27.59 11.97
CA GLN A 113 -17.53 28.73 12.66
C GLN A 113 -16.02 28.56 12.86
N GLU A 114 -15.59 27.38 13.34
CA GLU A 114 -14.17 27.05 13.48
C GLU A 114 -13.44 27.13 12.15
N ARG A 115 -14.03 26.55 11.09
CA ARG A 115 -13.44 26.58 9.74
C ARG A 115 -13.33 28.00 9.21
N ALA A 116 -14.36 28.83 9.38
CA ALA A 116 -14.34 30.23 8.94
C ALA A 116 -13.23 31.01 9.65
N LEU A 117 -13.10 30.84 10.97
CA LEU A 117 -12.06 31.51 11.76
C LEU A 117 -10.65 30.99 11.42
N ALA A 118 -10.52 29.69 11.15
CA ALA A 118 -9.26 29.11 10.66
C ALA A 118 -8.86 29.68 9.29
N GLN A 119 -9.82 29.89 8.39
CA GLN A 119 -9.54 30.57 7.12
C GLN A 119 -9.10 32.02 7.32
N GLU A 120 -9.70 32.74 8.27
CA GLU A 120 -9.29 34.11 8.58
C GLU A 120 -7.86 34.18 9.13
N TYR A 121 -7.56 33.45 10.20
CA TYR A 121 -6.23 33.44 10.81
C TYR A 121 -5.17 32.86 9.88
N GLY A 122 -5.55 31.90 9.04
CA GLY A 122 -4.68 31.23 8.07
C GLY A 122 -4.17 32.11 6.95
N ARG A 123 -4.78 33.29 6.71
CA ARG A 123 -4.33 34.24 5.68
C ARG A 123 -3.03 34.95 6.03
N SER A 124 -2.57 34.86 7.28
CA SER A 124 -1.31 35.44 7.72
C SER A 124 -0.12 34.85 6.93
N PRO A 125 0.66 35.68 6.19
CA PRO A 125 1.82 35.19 5.44
C PRO A 125 2.87 34.52 6.32
N ALA A 126 3.05 35.01 7.55
CA ALA A 126 3.98 34.43 8.52
C ALA A 126 3.56 33.01 8.92
N ARG A 127 2.28 32.80 9.26
CA ARG A 127 1.76 31.45 9.59
C ARG A 127 1.87 30.49 8.41
N GLN A 128 1.62 30.97 7.19
CA GLN A 128 1.78 30.16 5.99
C GLN A 128 3.24 29.75 5.78
N ALA A 129 4.18 30.69 5.95
CA ALA A 129 5.60 30.38 5.85
C ALA A 129 6.06 29.38 6.93
N ASP A 130 5.63 29.56 8.19
CA ASP A 130 5.91 28.61 9.28
C ASP A 130 5.38 27.21 8.98
N TYR A 131 4.15 27.13 8.45
CA TYR A 131 3.55 25.83 8.12
C TYR A 131 4.23 25.16 6.92
N ILE A 132 4.60 25.92 5.89
CA ILE A 132 5.40 25.39 4.77
C ILE A 132 6.74 24.88 5.29
N LYS A 133 7.41 25.65 6.15
CA LYS A 133 8.66 25.23 6.79
C LYS A 133 8.48 23.90 7.53
N PHE A 134 7.42 23.77 8.34
CA PHE A 134 7.09 22.52 9.03
C PHE A 134 6.93 21.33 8.07
N ILE A 135 6.25 21.51 6.92
CA ILE A 135 6.13 20.47 5.90
C ILE A 135 7.52 20.08 5.35
N LEU A 136 8.35 21.07 5.00
CA LEU A 136 9.68 20.85 4.45
C LEU A 136 10.65 20.21 5.45
N ASP A 137 10.55 20.57 6.72
CA ASP A 137 11.33 19.95 7.81
C ASP A 137 10.98 18.45 7.94
N ARG A 138 9.69 18.09 7.78
CA ARG A 138 9.25 16.68 7.78
C ARG A 138 9.82 15.89 6.61
N HIS A 139 9.81 16.47 5.41
CA HIS A 139 10.44 15.87 4.24
C HIS A 139 11.95 15.69 4.44
N THR A 140 12.60 16.71 5.00
CA THR A 140 14.03 16.68 5.32
C THR A 140 14.36 15.57 6.33
N ALA A 141 13.54 15.41 7.38
CA ALA A 141 13.69 14.34 8.35
C ALA A 141 13.51 12.95 7.72
N ALA A 142 12.52 12.78 6.84
CA ALA A 142 12.30 11.52 6.13
C ALA A 142 13.50 11.13 5.24
N TYR A 143 14.07 12.09 4.52
CA TYR A 143 15.28 11.87 3.74
C TYR A 143 16.50 11.51 4.61
N ARG A 144 16.72 12.24 5.71
CA ARG A 144 17.80 11.93 6.67
C ARG A 144 17.67 10.53 7.25
N ALA A 145 16.48 10.14 7.67
CA ALA A 145 16.22 8.78 8.18
C ALA A 145 16.55 7.71 7.12
N ALA A 146 16.22 7.94 5.85
CA ALA A 146 16.58 7.04 4.77
C ALA A 146 18.11 6.98 4.54
N LYS A 147 18.84 8.09 4.68
CA LYS A 147 20.31 8.07 4.63
C LYS A 147 20.90 7.28 5.81
N GLU A 148 20.44 7.56 7.02
CA GLU A 148 20.93 6.93 8.26
C GLU A 148 20.73 5.41 8.24
N ASN A 149 19.58 4.96 7.72
CA ASN A 149 19.33 3.52 7.54
C ASN A 149 19.89 2.97 6.22
N SER A 150 20.75 3.70 5.51
CA SER A 150 21.38 3.22 4.27
C SER A 150 20.36 2.72 3.22
N GLY A 151 19.20 3.38 3.11
CA GLY A 151 18.16 3.06 2.13
C GLY A 151 17.29 1.86 2.50
N GLU A 152 17.14 1.51 3.79
CA GLU A 152 16.10 0.56 4.21
C GLU A 152 14.67 1.09 3.96
N THR A 153 14.50 2.42 4.00
CA THR A 153 13.25 3.14 3.71
C THR A 153 13.36 3.95 2.42
N PRO A 154 12.23 4.23 1.73
CA PRO A 154 12.26 5.05 0.52
C PRO A 154 12.79 6.46 0.86
N PRO A 155 13.80 6.98 0.14
CA PRO A 155 14.28 8.33 0.36
C PRO A 155 13.31 9.38 -0.19
N ASP A 156 13.28 10.54 0.46
CA ASP A 156 12.37 11.64 0.12
C ASP A 156 13.04 12.69 -0.78
N TYR A 157 12.60 12.80 -2.02
CA TYR A 157 13.17 13.74 -2.99
C TYR A 157 12.93 15.21 -2.63
N THR A 158 11.82 15.54 -1.96
CA THR A 158 11.57 16.92 -1.52
C THR A 158 12.54 17.29 -0.40
N GLY A 159 12.77 16.38 0.55
CA GLY A 159 13.75 16.56 1.62
C GLY A 159 15.17 16.69 1.09
N ALA A 160 15.54 15.83 0.15
CA ALA A 160 16.82 15.92 -0.54
C ALA A 160 16.96 17.24 -1.32
N LEU A 161 15.91 17.71 -1.97
CA LEU A 161 15.90 19.00 -2.67
C LEU A 161 16.13 20.17 -1.71
N VAL A 162 15.48 20.18 -0.55
CA VAL A 162 15.70 21.20 0.49
C VAL A 162 17.16 21.23 0.94
N LEU A 163 17.82 20.06 1.03
CA LEU A 163 19.22 19.95 1.41
C LEU A 163 20.22 20.10 0.24
N GLY A 164 19.75 20.27 -1.00
CA GLY A 164 20.63 20.32 -2.18
C GLY A 164 21.27 18.97 -2.55
N GLU A 165 20.72 17.85 -2.09
CA GLU A 165 21.27 16.50 -2.25
C GLU A 165 20.46 15.60 -3.21
N LEU A 166 19.81 16.20 -4.21
CA LEU A 166 18.95 15.45 -5.15
C LEU A 166 19.65 14.26 -5.82
N GLN A 167 20.91 14.43 -6.24
CA GLN A 167 21.67 13.36 -6.89
C GLN A 167 21.91 12.17 -5.95
N SER A 168 22.30 12.44 -4.70
CA SER A 168 22.47 11.41 -3.67
C SER A 168 21.16 10.69 -3.35
N CYS A 169 20.02 11.40 -3.38
CA CYS A 169 18.71 10.79 -3.21
C CYS A 169 18.35 9.82 -4.34
N VAL A 170 18.71 10.12 -5.59
CA VAL A 170 18.52 9.20 -6.73
C VAL A 170 19.32 7.91 -6.52
N GLU A 171 20.60 8.03 -6.16
CA GLU A 171 21.46 6.88 -5.87
C GLU A 171 20.93 6.04 -4.71
N LEU A 172 20.50 6.70 -3.63
CA LEU A 172 19.91 6.04 -2.46
C LEU A 172 18.59 5.33 -2.82
N TYR A 173 17.81 5.88 -3.75
CA TYR A 173 16.57 5.25 -4.21
C TYR A 173 16.85 3.95 -4.97
N HIS A 174 17.93 3.89 -5.76
CA HIS A 174 18.38 2.65 -6.40
C HIS A 174 18.77 1.59 -5.36
N ILE A 175 19.54 1.97 -4.33
CA ILE A 175 19.88 1.07 -3.22
C ILE A 175 18.62 0.53 -2.54
N TYR A 176 17.67 1.42 -2.22
CA TYR A 176 16.38 1.01 -1.65
C TYR A 176 15.64 0.01 -2.53
N LYS A 177 15.57 0.26 -3.84
CA LYS A 177 14.91 -0.66 -4.79
C LYS A 177 15.59 -2.02 -4.82
N ASP A 178 16.91 -2.07 -4.79
CA ASP A 178 17.69 -3.30 -4.82
C ASP A 178 17.44 -4.13 -3.56
N LYS A 179 17.48 -3.49 -2.38
CA LYS A 179 17.12 -4.12 -1.09
C LYS A 179 15.69 -4.65 -1.07
N GLN A 180 14.73 -3.91 -1.64
CA GLN A 180 13.34 -4.38 -1.76
C GLN A 180 13.22 -5.60 -2.67
N ARG A 181 13.97 -5.65 -3.78
CA ARG A 181 14.02 -6.85 -4.63
C ARG A 181 14.57 -8.03 -3.85
N GLU A 182 15.70 -7.87 -3.16
CA GLU A 182 16.31 -8.95 -2.38
C GLU A 182 15.37 -9.49 -1.29
N ARG A 183 14.71 -8.61 -0.53
CA ARG A 183 13.70 -9.00 0.47
C ARG A 183 12.55 -9.80 -0.14
N ASN A 184 12.05 -9.37 -1.30
CA ASN A 184 11.01 -10.10 -2.02
C ASN A 184 11.48 -11.48 -2.48
N TRP A 185 12.70 -11.58 -3.02
CA TRP A 185 13.31 -12.85 -3.42
C TRP A 185 13.53 -13.79 -2.22
N ALA A 186 14.04 -13.28 -1.10
CA ALA A 186 14.24 -14.04 0.13
C ALA A 186 12.91 -14.58 0.69
N TYR A 187 11.86 -13.76 0.67
CA TYR A 187 10.51 -14.17 1.03
C TYR A 187 10.01 -15.32 0.14
N CYS A 188 10.11 -15.18 -1.18
CA CYS A 188 9.66 -16.22 -2.12
C CYS A 188 10.44 -17.53 -1.91
N ARG A 189 11.77 -17.45 -1.73
CA ARG A 189 12.60 -18.62 -1.45
C ARG A 189 12.15 -19.34 -0.18
N LYS A 190 11.88 -18.60 0.89
CA LYS A 190 11.41 -19.17 2.16
C LYS A 190 10.06 -19.87 2.01
N CYS A 191 9.09 -19.22 1.34
CA CYS A 191 7.78 -19.81 1.12
C CYS A 191 7.85 -21.06 0.23
N ASN A 192 8.63 -21.02 -0.86
CA ASN A 192 8.76 -22.15 -1.77
C ASN A 192 9.48 -23.34 -1.12
N GLN A 193 10.46 -23.10 -0.23
CA GLN A 193 11.06 -24.16 0.56
C GLN A 193 10.06 -24.86 1.51
N LEU A 194 9.09 -24.13 2.05
CA LEU A 194 8.02 -24.72 2.87
C LEU A 194 7.08 -25.57 2.00
N ALA A 195 6.70 -25.07 0.82
CA ALA A 195 5.91 -25.81 -0.15
C ALA A 195 6.61 -27.09 -0.61
N GLU A 196 7.91 -27.03 -0.92
CA GLU A 196 8.72 -28.20 -1.27
C GLU A 196 8.75 -29.24 -0.14
N LYS A 197 8.90 -28.82 1.12
CA LYS A 197 8.81 -29.73 2.27
C LYS A 197 7.44 -30.40 2.39
N GLN A 198 6.36 -29.68 2.12
CA GLN A 198 5.01 -30.24 2.09
C GLN A 198 4.86 -31.27 0.97
N VAL A 199 5.39 -30.99 -0.23
CA VAL A 199 5.45 -31.93 -1.36
C VAL A 199 6.23 -33.19 -1.00
N GLN A 200 7.42 -33.05 -0.41
CA GLN A 200 8.23 -34.20 0.01
C GLN A 200 7.53 -35.04 1.09
N LYS A 201 6.83 -34.40 2.04
CA LYS A 201 6.02 -35.09 3.05
C LYS A 201 4.88 -35.87 2.40
N ALA A 202 4.17 -35.27 1.43
CA ALA A 202 3.08 -35.93 0.72
C ALA A 202 3.58 -37.13 -0.10
N LEU A 203 4.72 -36.99 -0.80
CA LEU A 203 5.36 -38.09 -1.52
C LEU A 203 5.75 -39.25 -0.59
N ARG A 204 6.24 -38.94 0.62
CA ARG A 204 6.52 -39.96 1.63
C ARG A 204 5.26 -40.75 2.01
N VAL A 205 4.15 -40.06 2.27
CA VAL A 205 2.86 -40.72 2.59
C VAL A 205 2.38 -41.60 1.43
N ILE A 206 2.61 -41.20 0.18
CA ILE A 206 2.25 -42.04 -0.98
C ILE A 206 3.12 -43.31 -1.03
N ARG A 207 4.42 -43.22 -0.73
CA ARG A 207 5.35 -44.37 -0.77
C ARG A 207 5.18 -45.33 0.41
N GLU A 208 5.06 -44.79 1.60
CA GLU A 208 5.06 -45.55 2.86
C GLU A 208 3.64 -45.95 3.30
N GLY A 209 2.62 -45.33 2.71
CA GLY A 209 1.23 -45.45 3.15
C GLY A 209 0.88 -44.43 4.24
N GLY A 210 -0.42 -44.32 4.53
CA GLY A 210 -0.98 -43.38 5.50
C GLY A 210 -2.02 -42.45 4.90
N VAL A 211 -2.35 -41.38 5.62
CA VAL A 211 -3.41 -40.42 5.21
C VAL A 211 -2.79 -39.18 4.59
N LEU A 212 -3.06 -38.95 3.31
CA LEU A 212 -2.71 -37.72 2.61
C LEU A 212 -3.89 -36.75 2.66
N ARG A 213 -3.71 -35.60 3.31
CA ARG A 213 -4.71 -34.52 3.35
C ARG A 213 -4.66 -33.67 2.10
N ASN A 214 -5.81 -33.16 1.68
CA ASN A 214 -5.95 -32.27 0.54
C ASN A 214 -5.61 -30.83 0.91
N ASP A 215 -4.38 -30.63 1.38
CA ASP A 215 -3.90 -29.31 1.77
C ASP A 215 -3.54 -28.49 0.53
N THR A 216 -3.71 -27.16 0.63
CA THR A 216 -3.22 -26.23 -0.38
C THR A 216 -1.70 -26.11 -0.29
N VAL A 217 -1.06 -26.08 -1.45
CA VAL A 217 0.37 -25.78 -1.63
C VAL A 217 0.49 -24.52 -2.49
N GLU A 218 1.34 -23.59 -2.05
CA GLU A 218 1.54 -22.30 -2.69
C GLU A 218 2.98 -22.12 -3.17
N PHE A 219 3.15 -21.73 -4.42
CA PHE A 219 4.46 -21.39 -5.00
C PHE A 219 4.47 -19.95 -5.47
N TYR A 220 5.43 -19.17 -4.95
CA TYR A 220 5.57 -17.73 -5.16
C TYR A 220 6.59 -17.44 -6.25
N ARG A 221 6.21 -16.61 -7.22
CA ARG A 221 7.08 -15.97 -8.23
C ARG A 221 7.52 -14.58 -7.79
N SER A 222 6.64 -13.90 -7.05
CA SER A 222 6.95 -12.68 -6.31
C SER A 222 6.10 -12.65 -5.03
N ARG A 223 6.32 -11.65 -4.16
CA ARG A 223 5.51 -11.48 -2.95
C ARG A 223 4.00 -11.35 -3.21
N TYR A 224 3.63 -10.89 -4.42
CA TYR A 224 2.24 -10.64 -4.80
C TYR A 224 1.78 -11.51 -5.99
N ASP A 225 2.63 -12.42 -6.47
CA ASP A 225 2.33 -13.34 -7.56
C ASP A 225 2.67 -14.76 -7.12
N PHE A 226 1.64 -15.57 -6.91
CA PHE A 226 1.77 -16.95 -6.48
C PHE A 226 0.69 -17.82 -7.11
N SER A 227 0.99 -19.11 -7.22
CA SER A 227 0.01 -20.14 -7.60
C SER A 227 -0.33 -20.98 -6.38
N ALA A 228 -1.61 -21.09 -6.06
CA ALA A 228 -2.14 -21.98 -5.05
C ALA A 228 -2.86 -23.16 -5.72
N CYS A 229 -2.63 -24.38 -5.27
CA CYS A 229 -3.36 -25.55 -5.74
C CYS A 229 -3.41 -26.65 -4.69
N SER A 230 -4.33 -27.60 -4.87
CA SER A 230 -4.39 -28.83 -4.08
C SER A 230 -3.08 -29.62 -4.21
N ILE A 231 -2.58 -30.17 -3.10
CA ILE A 231 -1.42 -31.06 -3.11
C ILE A 231 -1.60 -32.27 -4.03
N PHE A 232 -2.82 -32.81 -4.13
CA PHE A 232 -3.12 -33.91 -5.05
C PHE A 232 -2.95 -33.47 -6.50
N LEU A 233 -3.53 -32.32 -6.88
CA LEU A 233 -3.40 -31.78 -8.25
C LEU A 233 -1.96 -31.41 -8.58
N HIS A 234 -1.23 -30.87 -7.60
CA HIS A 234 0.19 -30.58 -7.77
C HIS A 234 0.99 -31.85 -8.09
N LEU A 235 0.79 -32.91 -7.29
CA LEU A 235 1.50 -34.18 -7.47
C LEU A 235 1.09 -34.90 -8.76
N MET A 236 -0.20 -34.93 -9.10
CA MET A 236 -0.68 -35.49 -10.37
C MET A 236 -0.05 -34.79 -11.57
N LYS A 237 0.06 -33.46 -11.52
CA LYS A 237 0.77 -32.69 -12.55
C LYS A 237 2.27 -32.99 -12.59
N LEU A 238 2.92 -33.10 -11.43
CA LEU A 238 4.35 -33.40 -11.31
C LEU A 238 4.72 -34.77 -11.89
N TYR A 239 3.82 -35.75 -11.75
CA TYR A 239 3.99 -37.12 -12.22
C TYR A 239 3.25 -37.42 -13.52
N TYR A 240 2.78 -36.38 -14.23
CA TYR A 240 2.14 -36.48 -15.54
C TYR A 240 0.90 -37.40 -15.59
N VAL A 241 0.15 -37.49 -14.48
CA VAL A 241 -1.14 -38.20 -14.43
C VAL A 241 -2.20 -37.32 -15.08
N ASP A 242 -2.90 -37.86 -16.08
CA ASP A 242 -3.98 -37.15 -16.76
C ASP A 242 -5.25 -37.10 -15.89
N VAL A 243 -5.63 -35.90 -15.47
CA VAL A 243 -6.79 -35.68 -14.59
C VAL A 243 -7.85 -34.89 -15.34
N PRO A 244 -9.02 -35.49 -15.65
CA PRO A 244 -10.10 -34.78 -16.32
C PRO A 244 -10.56 -33.55 -15.52
N LEU A 245 -10.93 -32.46 -16.21
CA LEU A 245 -11.32 -31.19 -15.57
C LEU A 245 -12.41 -31.35 -14.49
N ARG A 246 -13.38 -32.25 -14.70
CA ARG A 246 -14.43 -32.54 -13.73
C ARG A 246 -13.89 -33.17 -12.43
N VAL A 247 -12.84 -33.99 -12.54
CA VAL A 247 -12.14 -34.59 -11.40
C VAL A 247 -11.28 -33.54 -10.70
N GLN A 248 -10.63 -32.64 -11.44
CA GLN A 248 -9.89 -31.52 -10.85
C GLN A 248 -10.80 -30.63 -10.00
N GLY A 249 -11.96 -30.24 -10.54
CA GLY A 249 -12.97 -29.48 -9.79
C GLY A 249 -13.52 -30.24 -8.59
N TRP A 250 -13.65 -31.57 -8.68
CA TRP A 250 -14.07 -32.39 -7.54
C TRP A 250 -12.99 -32.43 -6.44
N ILE A 251 -11.72 -32.63 -6.80
CA ILE A 251 -10.60 -32.59 -5.85
C ILE A 251 -10.57 -31.25 -5.12
N THR A 252 -10.65 -30.13 -5.84
CA THR A 252 -10.58 -28.79 -5.23
C THR A 252 -11.74 -28.51 -4.28
N ASN A 253 -12.96 -28.94 -4.61
CA ASN A 253 -14.17 -28.51 -3.88
C ASN A 253 -14.65 -29.52 -2.84
N LYS A 254 -14.26 -30.79 -2.95
CA LYS A 254 -14.89 -31.89 -2.20
C LYS A 254 -13.89 -32.75 -1.44
N LEU A 255 -12.73 -33.05 -2.01
CA LEU A 255 -11.76 -33.95 -1.37
C LEU A 255 -11.22 -33.35 -0.06
N VAL A 256 -11.18 -34.14 1.00
CA VAL A 256 -10.57 -33.78 2.29
C VAL A 256 -9.26 -34.56 2.50
N SER A 257 -9.28 -35.86 2.26
CA SER A 257 -8.09 -36.71 2.36
C SER A 257 -8.27 -38.03 1.62
N ALA A 258 -7.16 -38.70 1.31
CA ALA A 258 -7.14 -40.08 0.82
C ALA A 258 -6.19 -40.91 1.68
N THR A 259 -6.60 -42.13 2.01
CA THR A 259 -5.78 -43.12 2.70
C THR A 259 -5.12 -44.03 1.67
N ILE A 260 -3.81 -44.20 1.79
CA ILE A 260 -3.00 -45.09 0.97
C ILE A 260 -2.58 -46.28 1.85
N SER A 261 -2.88 -47.49 1.38
CA SER A 261 -2.41 -48.74 2.00
C SER A 261 -2.19 -49.81 0.93
N ASP A 262 -1.18 -50.66 1.12
CA ASP A 262 -0.85 -51.77 0.20
C ASP A 262 -0.67 -51.33 -1.26
N GLY A 263 -0.04 -50.16 -1.49
CA GLY A 263 0.22 -49.64 -2.84
C GLY A 263 -1.02 -49.20 -3.63
N ARG A 264 -2.15 -48.95 -2.94
CA ARG A 264 -3.40 -48.47 -3.55
C ARG A 264 -4.12 -47.45 -2.67
N CYS A 265 -5.02 -46.68 -3.28
CA CYS A 265 -5.96 -45.84 -2.54
C CYS A 265 -7.04 -46.73 -1.92
N SER A 266 -7.11 -46.75 -0.58
CA SER A 266 -7.98 -47.66 0.17
C SER A 266 -9.22 -46.99 0.77
N ASP A 267 -9.12 -45.71 1.15
CA ASP A 267 -10.25 -44.94 1.67
C ASP A 267 -10.15 -43.47 1.25
N ILE A 268 -11.29 -42.80 1.12
CA ILE A 268 -11.38 -41.40 0.66
C ILE A 268 -12.40 -40.64 1.51
N HIS A 269 -11.93 -39.56 2.13
CA HIS A 269 -12.77 -38.65 2.87
C HIS A 269 -13.05 -37.39 2.02
N PHE A 270 -14.32 -37.02 1.89
CA PHE A 270 -14.77 -35.87 1.10
C PHE A 270 -16.05 -35.24 1.66
N TRP A 271 -16.26 -33.96 1.36
CA TRP A 271 -17.48 -33.23 1.71
C TRP A 271 -18.65 -33.63 0.80
N GLY A 272 -19.73 -34.16 1.37
CA GLY A 272 -20.91 -34.59 0.62
C GLY A 272 -22.09 -34.90 1.53
N ASN A 273 -23.23 -35.20 0.92
CA ASN A 273 -24.42 -35.66 1.62
C ASN A 273 -24.38 -37.17 1.86
N LYS A 274 -25.18 -37.66 2.82
CA LYS A 274 -25.29 -39.09 3.10
C LYS A 274 -25.80 -39.83 1.85
N GLY A 275 -24.95 -40.70 1.27
CA GLY A 275 -25.24 -41.46 0.05
C GLY A 275 -24.52 -40.96 -1.21
N ASP A 276 -23.80 -39.84 -1.14
CA ASP A 276 -22.92 -39.41 -2.23
C ASP A 276 -21.84 -40.48 -2.49
N ARG A 277 -21.62 -40.79 -3.77
CA ARG A 277 -20.62 -41.77 -4.19
C ARG A 277 -19.29 -41.09 -4.49
N THR A 278 -18.20 -41.72 -4.04
CA THR A 278 -16.83 -41.34 -4.38
C THR A 278 -16.61 -41.34 -5.89
N SER A 279 -15.78 -40.42 -6.38
CA SER A 279 -15.41 -40.37 -7.80
C SER A 279 -14.50 -41.57 -8.15
N GLN A 280 -15.02 -42.54 -8.90
CA GLN A 280 -14.21 -43.68 -9.39
C GLN A 280 -13.03 -43.19 -10.24
N ARG A 281 -13.24 -42.15 -11.05
CA ARG A 281 -12.17 -41.53 -11.85
C ARG A 281 -11.06 -40.93 -11.00
N PHE A 282 -11.39 -40.41 -9.81
CA PHE A 282 -10.36 -39.95 -8.87
C PHE A 282 -9.53 -41.13 -8.34
N VAL A 283 -10.19 -42.24 -7.96
CA VAL A 283 -9.50 -43.47 -7.50
C VAL A 283 -8.53 -43.97 -8.57
N ASP A 284 -8.95 -43.97 -9.84
CA ASP A 284 -8.10 -44.39 -10.96
C ASP A 284 -6.85 -43.49 -11.08
N CYS A 285 -7.04 -42.16 -11.07
CA CYS A 285 -5.94 -41.18 -11.11
C CYS A 285 -5.01 -41.32 -9.89
N MET A 286 -5.56 -41.59 -8.70
CA MET A 286 -4.77 -41.79 -7.48
C MET A 286 -3.92 -43.05 -7.56
N ASN A 287 -4.47 -44.15 -8.05
CA ASN A 287 -3.71 -45.39 -8.21
C ASN A 287 -2.61 -45.24 -9.27
N GLU A 288 -2.86 -44.48 -10.34
CA GLU A 288 -1.84 -44.12 -11.32
C GLU A 288 -0.71 -43.29 -10.69
N LEU A 289 -1.06 -42.27 -9.90
CA LEU A 289 -0.08 -41.46 -9.15
C LEU A 289 0.75 -42.34 -8.20
N ILE A 290 0.11 -43.23 -7.43
CA ILE A 290 0.82 -44.12 -6.49
C ILE A 290 1.85 -44.98 -7.24
N ARG A 291 1.47 -45.54 -8.40
CA ARG A 291 2.39 -46.32 -9.23
C ARG A 291 3.54 -45.47 -9.76
N ALA A 292 3.26 -44.26 -10.25
CA ALA A 292 4.26 -43.35 -10.79
C ALA A 292 5.24 -42.81 -9.73
N VAL A 293 4.81 -42.71 -8.47
CA VAL A 293 5.68 -42.29 -7.35
C VAL A 293 6.55 -43.43 -6.82
N ALA A 294 6.10 -44.68 -7.00
CA ALA A 294 6.79 -45.89 -6.58
C ALA A 294 7.78 -46.44 -7.61
N SER A 295 7.66 -46.05 -8.89
CA SER A 295 8.65 -46.29 -9.96
C SER A 295 9.87 -45.38 -9.84
#